data_AF-A0A923TMH2-F1
#
_entry.id   AF-A0A923TMH2-F1
#
_cell.length_a   1.000
_cell.length_b   1.000
_cell.length_c   1.000
_cell.angle_alpha   90.00
_cell.angle_beta   90.00
_cell.angle_gamma   90.00
#
_symmetry.space_group_name_H-M   'P 1'
#
loop_
_entity.id
_entity.type
_entity.pdbx_description
1 polymer ?
#
loop_
_entity_poly.entity_id
_entity_poly.type
_entity_poly.pdbx_seq_one_letter_code
_entity_poly.pdbx_strand_id
1 'polypeptide(L)' 'MSRPDLNMLFTLDVLLAEGSVARAARRLHLSPSAMSRALARLREATGDPLLVRAGRGLVASPRAIELRDSISQ' A
#
# COMPACT_ATOMS: atom_id res chain seq x y z
N MET A 1 -15.69 13.14 -6.73
CA MET A 1 -14.25 13.46 -6.87
C MET A 1 -13.61 13.28 -5.50
N SER A 2 -13.12 12.08 -5.20
CA SER A 2 -12.56 11.78 -3.88
C SER A 2 -11.22 12.48 -3.75
N ARG A 3 -11.13 13.44 -2.83
CA ARG A 3 -9.86 13.98 -2.33
C ARG A 3 -8.91 12.80 -2.09
N PRO A 4 -7.62 12.89 -2.46
CA PRO A 4 -6.63 11.98 -1.92
C PRO A 4 -6.71 12.13 -0.40
N ASP A 5 -7.30 11.15 0.28
CA ASP A 5 -7.27 11.11 1.72
C ASP A 5 -5.79 11.08 2.09
N LEU A 6 -5.31 11.99 2.94
CA LEU A 6 -3.94 11.94 3.48
C LEU A 6 -3.61 10.56 4.08
N ASN A 7 -4.67 9.83 4.47
CA ASN A 7 -4.62 8.44 4.88
C ASN A 7 -4.14 7.47 3.78
N MET A 8 -4.41 7.72 2.50
CA MET A 8 -4.03 6.84 1.38
C MET A 8 -2.53 6.89 1.08
N LEU A 9 -1.90 8.07 1.06
CA LEU A 9 -0.46 8.19 0.84
C LEU A 9 0.31 7.55 2.00
N PHE A 10 -0.11 7.82 3.24
CA PHE A 10 0.47 7.20 4.42
C PHE A 10 0.24 5.67 4.47
N THR A 11 -0.95 5.20 4.10
CA THR A 11 -1.24 3.76 4.00
C THR A 11 -0.38 3.09 2.94
N LEU A 12 -0.18 3.75 1.79
CA LEU A 12 0.68 3.25 0.73
C LEU A 12 2.13 3.12 1.22
N ASP A 13 2.69 4.17 1.82
CA ASP A 13 4.05 4.15 2.37
C ASP A 13 4.24 2.97 3.35
N VAL A 14 3.32 2.82 4.31
CA VAL A 14 3.40 1.73 5.29
C VAL A 14 3.25 0.35 4.65
N LEU A 15 2.37 0.19 3.65
CA LEU A 15 2.23 -1.07 2.91
C LEU A 15 3.51 -1.46 2.19
N LEU A 16 4.17 -0.50 1.55
CA LEU A 16 5.41 -0.72 0.80
C LEU A 16 6.60 -0.97 1.74
N ALA A 17 6.66 -0.25 2.86
CA ALA A 17 7.69 -0.45 3.88
C ALA A 17 7.57 -1.84 4.54
N GLU A 18 6.36 -2.28 4.86
CA GLU A 18 6.15 -3.57 5.55
C GLU A 18 6.14 -4.77 4.58
N GLY A 19 5.83 -4.57 3.30
CA GLY A 19 5.66 -5.68 2.34
C GLY A 19 4.66 -6.73 2.82
N SER A 20 3.69 -6.33 3.65
CA SER A 20 2.75 -7.24 4.30
C SER A 20 1.52 -6.49 4.81
N VAL A 21 0.35 -6.90 4.32
CA VAL A 21 -0.95 -6.37 4.76
C VAL A 21 -1.14 -6.52 6.27
N ALA A 22 -0.76 -7.67 6.84
CA ALA A 22 -0.95 -7.93 8.27
C ALA A 22 0.00 -7.11 9.17
N ARG A 23 1.24 -6.86 8.72
CA ARG A 23 2.16 -5.99 9.46
C ARG A 23 1.76 -4.52 9.33
N ALA A 24 1.41 -4.08 8.12
CA ALA A 24 0.90 -2.73 7.88
C ALA A 24 -0.36 -2.43 8.70
N ALA A 25 -1.31 -3.38 8.77
CA ALA A 25 -2.51 -3.27 9.60
C ALA A 25 -2.15 -3.04 11.07
N ARG A 26 -1.22 -3.83 11.62
CA ARG A 26 -0.75 -3.67 13.01
C ARG A 26 -0.10 -2.31 13.25
N ARG A 27 0.77 -1.86 12.34
CA ARG A 27 1.47 -0.57 12.44
C ARG A 27 0.52 0.62 12.38
N LEU A 28 -0.58 0.50 11.64
CA LEU A 28 -1.61 1.53 11.53
C LEU A 28 -2.77 1.36 12.54
N HIS A 29 -2.66 0.44 13.50
CA HIS A 29 -3.72 0.11 14.45
C HIS A 29 -5.07 -0.21 13.78
N LEU A 30 -5.02 -0.85 12.62
CA LEU A 30 -6.17 -1.28 11.84
C LEU A 30 -6.34 -2.80 11.89
N SER A 31 -7.55 -3.28 11.60
CA SER A 31 -7.77 -4.69 11.35
C SER A 31 -7.17 -5.11 9.99
N PRO A 32 -6.76 -6.38 9.82
CA PRO A 32 -6.30 -6.89 8.52
C PRO A 32 -7.34 -6.71 7.40
N SER A 33 -8.64 -6.80 7.70
CA SER A 33 -9.69 -6.59 6.70
C SER A 33 -9.83 -5.11 6.30
N ALA A 34 -9.66 -4.17 7.23
CA ALA A 34 -9.61 -2.75 6.91
C ALA A 34 -8.40 -2.42 6.04
N MET A 35 -7.23 -3.01 6.34
CA MET A 35 -6.02 -2.83 5.54
C MET A 35 -6.17 -3.42 4.14
N SER A 36 -6.73 -4.63 3.99
CA SER A 36 -7.01 -5.22 2.68
C SER A 36 -7.93 -4.34 1.83
N ARG A 37 -8.97 -3.73 2.44
CA ARG A 37 -9.84 -2.78 1.73
C ARG A 37 -9.10 -1.51 1.31
N ALA A 38 -8.20 -1.00 2.16
CA ALA A 38 -7.38 0.16 1.81
C ALA A 38 -6.43 -0.17 0.63
N LEU A 39 -5.78 -1.34 0.65
CA LEU A 39 -4.95 -1.81 -0.46
C LEU A 39 -5.77 -1.97 -1.75
N ALA A 40 -6.99 -2.50 -1.69
CA ALA A 40 -7.87 -2.62 -2.86
C ALA A 40 -8.18 -1.24 -3.48
N ARG A 41 -8.57 -0.26 -2.66
CA ARG A 41 -8.80 1.11 -3.15
C ARG A 41 -7.54 1.77 -3.72
N LEU A 42 -6.38 1.52 -3.12
CA LEU A 42 -5.11 2.01 -3.65
C LEU A 42 -4.83 1.41 -5.03
N ARG A 43 -5.05 0.10 -5.21
CA ARG A 43 -4.89 -0.58 -6.51
C ARG A 43 -5.82 -0.02 -7.57
N GLU A 44 -7.07 0.26 -7.22
CA GLU A 44 -8.04 0.89 -8.12
C GLU A 44 -7.61 2.31 -8.50
N ALA A 45 -7.14 3.11 -7.52
CA ALA A 45 -6.73 4.49 -7.75
C ALA A 45 -5.44 4.61 -8.57
N THR A 46 -4.49 3.68 -8.40
CA THR A 46 -3.21 3.71 -9.13
C THR A 46 -3.23 2.88 -10.41
N GLY A 47 -4.19 1.99 -10.58
CA GLY A 47 -4.20 1.00 -11.67
C GLY A 47 -3.08 -0.04 -11.55
N ASP A 48 -2.46 -0.18 -10.39
CA ASP A 48 -1.28 -1.02 -10.17
C ASP A 48 -1.51 -2.00 -9.00
N PRO A 49 -1.03 -3.26 -9.05
CA PRO A 49 -1.18 -4.23 -7.96
C PRO A 49 -0.45 -3.85 -6.66
N LEU A 50 0.49 -2.90 -6.71
CA LEU A 50 1.32 -2.34 -5.64
C LEU A 50 2.26 -3.32 -4.94
N LEU A 51 1.70 -4.44 -4.49
CA LEU A 51 2.40 -5.57 -3.90
C LEU A 51 2.07 -6.83 -4.71
N VAL A 52 3.10 -7.51 -5.21
CA VAL A 52 3.01 -8.75 -5.98
C VAL A 52 3.72 -9.88 -5.25
N ARG A 53 3.32 -11.12 -5.49
CA ARG A 53 3.96 -12.31 -4.90
C ARG A 53 5.32 -12.54 -5.56
N ALA A 54 6.37 -12.66 -4.75
CA ALA A 54 7.69 -13.11 -5.18
C ALA A 54 8.22 -14.15 -4.20
N GLY A 55 8.36 -15.39 -4.68
CA GLY A 55 8.70 -16.53 -3.84
C GLY A 55 7.74 -16.70 -2.66
N ARG A 56 8.26 -16.65 -1.43
CA ARG A 56 7.47 -16.77 -0.19
C ARG A 56 6.86 -15.45 0.30
N GLY A 57 7.23 -14.32 -0.30
CA GLY A 57 6.88 -12.98 0.19
C GLY A 57 6.00 -12.17 -0.76
N LEU A 58 5.74 -10.93 -0.36
CA LEU A 58 5.23 -9.87 -1.22
C LEU A 58 6.33 -8.84 -1.42
N VAL A 59 6.43 -8.32 -2.64
CA VAL A 59 7.37 -7.26 -3.02
C VAL A 59 6.63 -6.15 -3.74
N ALA A 60 7.17 -4.94 -3.68
CA ALA A 60 6.63 -3.80 -4.41
C ALA A 60 6.71 -4.05 -5.93
N SER A 61 5.66 -3.66 -6.68
CA SER A 61 5.73 -3.58 -8.13
C SER A 61 6.72 -2.49 -8.55
N PRO A 62 7.23 -2.49 -9.80
CA PRO A 62 8.07 -1.41 -10.31
C PRO A 62 7.40 -0.03 -10.15
N ARG A 63 6.10 0.06 -10.48
CA ARG A 63 5.32 1.29 -10.34
C ARG A 63 5.19 1.73 -8.88
N ALA A 64 5.03 0.80 -7.94
CA ALA A 64 4.97 1.13 -6.53
C ALA A 64 6.29 1.67 -5.99
N ILE A 65 7.42 1.20 -6.52
CA ILE A 65 8.75 1.75 -6.18
C ILE A 65 8.84 3.20 -6.65
N GLU A 66 8.45 3.50 -7.90
CA GLU A 66 8.41 4.87 -8.43
C GLU A 66 7.50 5.80 -7.59
N LEU A 67 6.33 5.30 -7.19
CA LEU A 67 5.38 6.04 -6.37
C LEU A 67 5.93 6.35 -4.98
N ARG A 68 6.63 5.39 -4.35
CA ARG A 68 7.26 5.59 -3.04
C ARG A 68 8.31 6.69 -3.09
N ASP A 69 9.14 6.67 -4.14
CA ASP A 69 10.20 7.66 -4.31
C ASP A 69 9.59 9.05 -4.54
N SER A 70 8.43 9.14 -5.20
CA SER A 70 7.67 10.39 -5.37
C SER A 70 7.00 10.90 -4.08
N ILE A 71 6.70 10.02 -3.11
CA ILE A 71 6.11 10.39 -1.81
C ILE A 71 7.19 10.88 -0.82
N SER A 72 8.43 10.44 -1.01
CA SER A 72 9.56 10.76 -0.12
C SER A 72 10.33 12.03 -0.53
N GLN A 73 9.77 12.84 -1.44
CA GLN A 73 10.29 14.13 -1.92
C GLN A 73 9.37 15.26 -1.48
#